data_AF-A0A964VC39-F1
#
_entry.id   AF-A0A964VC39-F1
#
_cell.length_a   1.000
_cell.length_b   1.000
_cell.length_c   1.000
_cell.angle_alpha   90.00
_cell.angle_beta   90.00
_cell.angle_gamma   90.00
#
_symmetry.space_group_name_H-M   'P 1'
#
loop_
_entity.id
_entity.type
_entity.pdbx_description
1 polymer ?
#
loop_
_entity_poly.entity_id
_entity_poly.type
_entity_poly.pdbx_seq_one_letter_code
_entity_poly.pdbx_strand_id
1 'polypeptide(L)'
;MALIPIDLHKCPNCQEAVEIRVAGVSSGLGPSHPACRRCGQVFSSDRREWADMTFAARRRYFLWSLAYMLAGAGVGGTGLQGALRVMDLGFRQGWIPEPDIEKPIFWIGFVSWLA
;
A
#
# COMPACT_ATOMS: atom_id res chain seq x y z
N MET A 1 -18.99 -1.42 -11.69
CA MET A 1 -17.62 -1.01 -11.31
C MET A 1 -17.72 0.36 -10.68
N ALA A 2 -17.40 0.49 -9.39
CA ALA A 2 -17.33 1.81 -8.75
C ALA A 2 -15.96 2.43 -9.03
N LEU A 3 -15.93 3.65 -9.57
CA LEU A 3 -14.69 4.42 -9.74
C LEU A 3 -14.25 4.92 -8.36
N ILE A 4 -13.05 4.52 -7.92
CA ILE A 4 -12.45 5.04 -6.69
C ILE A 4 -11.93 6.44 -6.99
N PRO A 5 -12.41 7.50 -6.32
CA PRO A 5 -11.94 8.85 -6.62
C PRO A 5 -10.48 9.00 -6.19
N ILE A 6 -9.65 9.51 -7.08
CA ILE A 6 -8.25 9.84 -6.81
C ILE A 6 -8.13 11.37 -6.87
N ASP A 7 -7.73 11.96 -5.75
CA ASP A 7 -7.52 13.40 -5.64
C ASP A 7 -6.01 13.70 -5.51
N LEU A 8 -5.55 14.65 -6.31
CA LEU A 8 -4.14 15.06 -6.40
C LEU A 8 -4.00 16.43 -5.74
N HIS A 9 -3.49 16.43 -4.51
CA HIS A 9 -3.22 17.67 -3.80
C HIS A 9 -1.93 18.30 -4.32
N LYS A 10 -2.06 19.48 -4.93
CA LYS A 10 -0.97 20.21 -5.57
C LYS A 10 -0.45 21.37 -4.71
N CYS A 11 0.81 21.74 -4.93
CA CYS A 11 1.36 22.96 -4.34
C CYS A 11 0.64 24.19 -4.92
N PRO A 12 0.16 25.14 -4.09
CA PRO A 12 -0.57 26.31 -4.58
C PRO A 12 0.30 27.23 -5.46
N ASN A 13 1.62 27.21 -5.27
CA ASN A 13 2.56 28.06 -6.01
C ASN A 13 2.98 27.42 -7.36
N CYS A 14 3.61 26.24 -7.33
CA CYS A 14 4.18 25.63 -8.55
C CYS A 14 3.32 24.52 -9.17
N GLN A 15 2.15 24.20 -8.60
CA GLN A 15 1.22 23.15 -9.06
C GLN A 15 1.79 21.72 -9.10
N GLU A 16 2.98 21.50 -8.52
CA GLU A 16 3.57 20.17 -8.36
C GLU A 16 2.68 19.30 -7.47
N ALA A 17 2.49 18.03 -7.84
CA ALA A 17 1.76 17.08 -7.01
C ALA A 17 2.57 16.77 -5.74
N VAL A 18 1.99 16.99 -4.57
CA VAL A 18 2.65 16.73 -3.27
C VAL A 18 1.99 15.60 -2.50
N GLU A 19 0.71 15.31 -2.74
CA GLU A 19 0.02 14.17 -2.14
C GLU A 19 -1.03 13.59 -3.08
N ILE A 20 -1.13 12.26 -3.10
CA ILE A 20 -2.22 11.53 -3.76
C ILE A 20 -3.14 11.01 -2.65
N ARG A 21 -4.42 11.38 -2.72
CA ARG A 21 -5.47 10.95 -1.79
C ARG A 21 -6.38 9.98 -2.52
N VAL A 22 -6.44 8.73 -2.05
CA VAL A 22 -7.32 7.71 -2.63
C VAL A 22 -8.61 7.67 -1.82
N ALA A 23 -9.76 7.79 -2.48
CA ALA A 23 -11.08 7.88 -1.86
C ALA A 23 -11.23 9.03 -0.84
N GLY A 24 -10.47 10.13 -1.01
CA GLY A 24 -10.41 11.22 -0.02
C GLY A 24 -9.79 10.79 1.32
N VAL A 25 -9.20 9.59 1.38
CA VAL A 25 -8.47 9.09 2.53
C VAL A 25 -7.02 9.51 2.37
N SER A 26 -6.64 10.57 3.08
CA SER A 26 -5.27 10.73 3.53
C SER A 26 -5.20 10.22 4.96
N SER A 27 -4.01 9.78 5.40
CA SER A 27 -3.78 9.51 6.82
C SER A 27 -4.04 10.76 7.68
N GLY A 28 -4.01 11.96 7.06
CA GLY A 28 -4.03 13.23 7.75
C GLY A 28 -2.83 13.42 8.68
N LEU A 29 -1.86 12.52 8.65
CA LEU A 29 -0.68 12.52 9.51
C LEU A 29 0.46 13.22 8.78
N GLY A 30 1.06 14.17 9.47
CA GLY A 30 2.23 14.90 9.01
C GLY A 30 2.22 16.35 9.48
N PRO A 31 3.27 17.10 9.13
CA PRO A 31 3.37 18.50 9.49
C PRO A 31 2.22 19.28 8.84
N SER A 32 1.62 20.19 9.59
CA SER A 32 0.59 21.10 9.09
C SER A 32 1.13 22.06 8.04
N HIS A 33 2.43 22.38 8.08
CA HIS A 33 3.08 23.31 7.17
C HIS A 33 4.27 22.67 6.43
N PRO A 34 4.03 21.76 5.47
CA PRO A 34 5.10 21.18 4.66
C PRO A 34 5.69 22.22 3.68
N ALA A 35 6.99 22.10 3.42
CA ALA A 35 7.65 22.83 2.34
C ALA A 35 7.54 22.05 1.02
N CYS A 36 7.21 22.73 -0.08
CA CYS A 36 7.23 22.14 -1.41
C CYS A 36 8.67 21.78 -1.82
N ARG A 37 8.90 20.53 -2.25
CA ARG A 37 10.23 20.06 -2.69
C ARG A 37 10.76 20.78 -3.92
N ARG A 38 9.88 21.32 -4.77
CA ARG A 38 10.24 21.94 -6.05
C ARG A 38 10.52 23.43 -5.93
N CYS A 39 9.60 24.20 -5.32
CA CYS A 39 9.73 25.66 -5.21
C CYS A 39 10.11 26.15 -3.80
N GLY A 40 10.22 25.28 -2.81
CA GLY A 40 10.54 25.63 -1.43
C GLY A 40 9.42 26.33 -0.65
N GLN A 41 8.30 26.67 -1.30
CA GLN A 41 7.18 27.36 -0.65
C GLN A 41 6.61 26.51 0.49
N VAL A 42 6.52 27.08 1.68
CA VAL A 42 5.76 26.53 2.81
C VAL A 42 4.29 26.88 2.62
N PHE A 43 3.42 25.89 2.74
CA PHE A 43 1.97 26.09 2.62
C PHE A 43 1.24 25.30 3.70
N SER A 44 0.04 25.76 4.06
CA SER A 44 -0.82 25.04 5.00
C SER A 44 -1.42 23.80 4.34
N SER A 45 -1.34 22.67 5.02
CA SER A 45 -1.96 21.41 4.63
C SER A 45 -2.97 20.98 5.69
N ASP A 46 -3.94 20.16 5.31
CA ASP A 46 -4.92 19.59 6.25
C ASP A 46 -4.31 18.56 7.21
N ARG A 47 -3.01 18.28 7.10
CA ARG A 47 -2.30 17.31 7.93
C ARG A 47 -2.13 17.87 9.34
N ARG A 48 -2.19 16.98 10.31
CA ARG A 48 -1.99 17.27 11.73
C ARG A 48 -1.01 16.27 12.29
N GLU A 49 -0.18 16.74 13.21
CA GLU A 49 0.63 15.83 14.01
C GLU A 49 -0.27 15.00 14.92
N TRP A 50 0.20 13.82 15.30
CA TRP A 50 -0.58 12.91 16.14
C TRP A 50 -1.03 13.58 17.45
N ALA A 51 -0.16 14.42 18.03
CA ALA A 51 -0.43 15.19 19.24
C ALA A 51 -1.64 16.13 19.07
N ASP A 52 -1.80 16.72 17.88
CA ASP A 52 -2.84 17.70 17.55
C ASP A 52 -4.14 17.07 17.01
N MET A 53 -4.17 15.75 16.84
CA MET A 53 -5.35 15.04 16.39
C MET A 53 -6.41 14.93 17.48
N THR A 54 -7.67 15.18 17.11
CA THR A 54 -8.81 14.87 17.97
C THR A 54 -8.95 13.36 18.17
N PHE A 55 -9.57 12.94 19.26
CA PHE A 55 -9.82 11.51 19.54
C PHE A 55 -10.59 10.82 18.40
N ALA A 56 -11.55 11.52 17.78
CA ALA A 56 -12.30 11.02 16.63
C ALA A 56 -11.41 10.78 15.41
N ALA A 57 -10.45 11.68 15.14
CA ALA A 57 -9.50 11.52 14.04
C ALA A 57 -8.56 10.33 14.28
N ARG A 58 -8.04 10.16 15.51
CA ARG A 58 -7.20 9.00 15.88
C ARG A 58 -7.95 7.68 15.71
N ARG A 59 -9.22 7.61 16.16
CA ARG A 59 -10.06 6.41 15.98
C ARG A 59 -10.29 6.10 14.50
N ARG A 60 -10.60 7.11 13.68
CA ARG A 60 -10.77 6.94 12.23
C ARG A 60 -9.48 6.41 11.59
N TYR A 61 -8.32 6.97 11.95
CA TYR A 61 -7.02 6.51 11.46
C TYR A 61 -6.76 5.04 11.81
N PHE A 62 -7.02 4.66 13.07
CA PHE A 62 -6.87 3.28 13.52
C PHE A 62 -7.76 2.31 12.74
N LEU A 63 -9.04 2.65 12.54
CA LEU A 63 -9.97 1.82 11.78
C LEU A 63 -9.54 1.62 10.32
N TRP A 64 -9.06 2.67 9.66
CA TRP A 64 -8.51 2.56 8.31
C TRP A 64 -7.25 1.68 8.28
N SER A 65 -6.34 1.86 9.24
CA SER A 65 -5.14 1.05 9.35
C SER A 65 -5.47 -0.43 9.57
N LEU A 66 -6.46 -0.72 10.41
CA LEU A 66 -6.96 -2.08 10.63
C LEU A 66 -7.58 -2.67 9.35
N ALA A 67 -8.40 -1.90 8.64
CA ALA A 67 -8.98 -2.33 7.37
C ALA A 67 -7.90 -2.65 6.33
N TYR A 68 -6.86 -1.82 6.23
CA TYR A 68 -5.72 -2.10 5.35
C TYR A 68 -4.95 -3.37 5.75
N MET A 69 -4.70 -3.57 7.05
CA MET A 69 -4.05 -4.80 7.52
C MET A 69 -4.87 -6.04 7.19
N LEU A 70 -6.18 -6.01 7.42
CA LEU A 70 -7.08 -7.13 7.10
C LEU A 70 -7.16 -7.39 5.59
N ALA A 71 -7.24 -6.34 4.78
CA ALA A 71 -7.23 -6.45 3.33
C ALA A 71 -5.90 -7.05 2.83
N GLY A 72 -4.76 -6.54 3.33
CA GLY A 72 -3.44 -7.06 3.01
C GLY A 72 -3.26 -8.52 3.45
N ALA A 73 -3.70 -8.87 4.65
CA ALA A 73 -3.68 -10.26 5.14
C ALA A 73 -4.57 -11.18 4.29
N GLY A 74 -5.76 -10.72 3.89
CA GLY A 74 -6.67 -11.47 3.03
C GLY A 74 -6.09 -11.70 1.63
N VAL A 75 -5.58 -10.66 0.99
CA VAL A 75 -4.98 -10.75 -0.35
C VAL A 75 -3.68 -11.56 -0.32
N GLY A 76 -2.80 -11.27 0.65
CA GLY A 76 -1.55 -12.00 0.82
C GLY A 76 -1.76 -13.47 1.18
N GLY A 77 -2.70 -13.76 2.08
CA GLY A 77 -3.05 -15.11 2.49
C GLY A 77 -3.65 -15.94 1.36
N THR A 78 -4.60 -15.38 0.62
CA THR A 78 -5.20 -16.07 -0.55
C THR A 78 -4.19 -16.26 -1.68
N GLY A 79 -3.34 -15.26 -1.95
CA GLY A 79 -2.26 -15.37 -2.92
C GLY A 79 -1.25 -16.45 -2.55
N LEU A 80 -0.79 -16.48 -1.29
CA LEU A 80 0.12 -17.51 -0.80
C LEU A 80 -0.51 -18.90 -0.88
N GLN A 81 -1.76 -19.06 -0.43
CA GLN A 81 -2.45 -20.34 -0.49
C GLN A 81 -2.64 -20.82 -1.94
N GLY A 82 -2.94 -19.92 -2.86
CA GLY A 82 -2.99 -20.20 -4.30
C GLY A 82 -1.65 -20.71 -4.83
N ALA A 83 -0.57 -20.00 -4.52
CA ALA A 83 0.79 -20.39 -4.92
C ALA A 83 1.18 -21.77 -4.38
N LEU A 84 0.89 -22.04 -3.09
CA LEU A 84 1.14 -23.35 -2.48
C LEU A 84 0.35 -24.47 -3.20
N ARG A 85 -0.91 -24.22 -3.58
CA ARG A 85 -1.73 -25.20 -4.33
C ARG A 85 -1.17 -25.46 -5.73
N VAL A 86 -0.73 -24.42 -6.44
CA VAL A 86 -0.12 -24.56 -7.77
C VAL A 86 1.18 -25.35 -7.67
N MET A 87 2.00 -25.09 -6.65
CA MET A 87 3.24 -25.85 -6.43
C MET A 87 2.96 -27.33 -6.10
N ASP A 88 1.99 -27.64 -5.22
CA ASP A 88 1.60 -29.02 -4.91
C ASP A 88 1.12 -29.77 -6.17
N LEU A 89 0.28 -29.13 -7.00
CA LEU A 89 -0.14 -29.69 -8.29
C LEU A 89 1.05 -29.90 -9.24
N GLY A 90 2.00 -28.95 -9.24
CA GLY A 90 3.22 -28.99 -10.00
C GLY A 90 4.11 -30.19 -9.71
N PHE A 91 4.34 -30.47 -8.42
CA PHE A 91 5.09 -31.63 -7.98
C PHE A 91 4.38 -32.94 -8.31
N ARG A 92 3.06 -33.01 -8.11
CA ARG A 92 2.28 -34.23 -8.41
C ARG A 92 2.24 -34.58 -9.90
N GLN A 93 2.25 -33.57 -10.77
CA GLN A 93 2.21 -33.76 -12.22
C GLN A 93 3.61 -33.82 -12.85
N GLY A 94 4.68 -33.60 -12.08
CA GLY A 94 6.06 -33.75 -12.53
C GLY A 94 6.58 -32.65 -13.46
N TRP A 95 5.91 -31.50 -13.58
CA TRP A 95 6.41 -30.35 -14.37
C TRP A 95 7.21 -29.35 -13.55
N ILE A 96 7.18 -29.46 -12.21
CA ILE A 96 8.13 -28.79 -11.32
C ILE A 96 9.14 -29.86 -10.87
N PRO A 97 10.45 -29.73 -11.22
CA PRO A 97 11.46 -30.64 -10.72
C PRO A 97 11.55 -30.54 -9.19
N GLU A 98 11.84 -31.65 -8.52
CA GLU A 98 12.02 -31.66 -7.07
C GLU A 98 13.01 -30.57 -6.65
N PRO A 99 12.69 -29.80 -5.58
CA PRO A 99 13.51 -28.68 -5.19
C PRO A 99 14.86 -29.20 -4.71
N ASP A 100 15.90 -28.89 -5.48
CA ASP A 100 17.29 -29.10 -5.09
C ASP A 100 17.58 -28.18 -3.89
N ILE A 101 17.56 -28.75 -2.68
CA ILE A 101 17.68 -28.02 -1.40
C ILE A 101 18.99 -27.21 -1.33
N GLU A 102 19.99 -27.56 -2.14
CA GLU A 102 21.26 -26.85 -2.24
C GLU A 102 21.17 -25.50 -3.00
N LYS A 103 20.07 -25.21 -3.71
CA LYS A 103 19.89 -23.95 -4.46
C LYS A 103 18.77 -23.08 -3.85
N PRO A 104 19.04 -21.83 -3.45
CA PRO A 104 18.04 -20.99 -2.80
C PRO A 104 16.86 -20.68 -3.73
N ILE A 105 15.65 -21.00 -3.27
CA ILE A 105 14.35 -21.00 -3.98
C ILE A 105 13.81 -19.57 -4.25
N PHE A 106 14.67 -18.55 -4.24
CA PHE A 106 14.26 -17.13 -4.32
C PHE A 106 13.55 -16.76 -5.64
N TRP A 107 13.66 -17.57 -6.70
CA TRP A 107 13.15 -17.22 -8.04
C TRP A 107 11.69 -17.63 -8.32
N ILE A 108 11.13 -18.62 -7.61
CA ILE A 108 9.80 -19.16 -7.96
C ILE A 108 8.66 -18.19 -7.58
N GLY A 109 8.85 -17.33 -6.58
CA GLY A 109 7.83 -16.36 -6.16
C GLY A 109 7.63 -15.16 -7.10
N PHE A 110 8.62 -14.82 -7.94
CA PHE A 110 8.57 -13.60 -8.76
C PHE A 110 7.92 -13.82 -10.13
N VAL A 111 8.06 -15.02 -10.71
CA VAL A 111 7.54 -15.33 -12.05
C VAL A 111 6.02 -15.58 -12.05
N SER A 112 5.46 -16.11 -10.96
CA SER A 112 4.01 -16.32 -10.83
C SER A 112 3.19 -15.05 -10.61
N TRP A 113 3.83 -13.88 -10.47
CA TRP A 113 3.15 -12.59 -10.29
C TRP A 113 3.09 -11.76 -11.59
N LEU A 114 3.80 -12.18 -12.65
CA LEU A 114 3.90 -11.48 -13.94
C LEU A 114 3.27 -12.24 -15.12
N ALA A 115 2.72 -13.44 -14.90
CA ALA A 115 1.98 -14.23 -15.87
C ALA A 115 0.50 -14.26 -15.52
#